data_AF-A0A955AZT5-F1
#
_entry.id   AF-A0A955AZT5-F1
#
_cell.length_a   1.000
_cell.length_b   1.000
_cell.length_c   1.000
_cell.angle_alpha   90.00
_cell.angle_beta   90.00
_cell.angle_gamma   90.00
#
_symmetry.space_group_name_H-M   'P 1'
#
loop_
_entity.id
_entity.type
_entity.pdbx_description
1 polymer ?
#
loop_
_entity_poly.entity_id
_entity_poly.type
_entity_poly.pdbx_seq_one_letter_code
_entity_poly.pdbx_strand_id
1 'polypeptide(L)'
;VFGELRNLINMCVVAALIEKNGMLANAGCSLPLLMNEDSELAYEKWHAPKLVAPHCSFVRSRNGWTITASGGVQIESWQVAENTQTSAELPSTRTRATSSGDSWWW
;
A
#
# COMPACT_ATOMS: atom_id res chain seq x y z
N VAL A 1 12.88 2.41 10.47
CA VAL A 1 12.72 3.46 9.43
C VAL A 1 12.25 2.91 8.08
N PHE A 2 13.10 2.41 7.17
CA PHE A 2 12.59 1.93 5.84
C PHE A 2 11.72 0.67 5.90
N GLY A 3 11.94 -0.21 6.89
CA GLY A 3 11.10 -1.40 7.10
C GLY A 3 9.65 -1.06 7.47
N GLU A 4 9.44 0.00 8.25
CA GLU A 4 8.10 0.51 8.60
C GLU A 4 7.40 1.09 7.36
N LEU A 5 8.16 1.75 6.48
CA LEU A 5 7.64 2.25 5.20
C LEU A 5 7.16 1.10 4.30
N ARG A 6 7.88 -0.04 4.27
CA ARG A 6 7.46 -1.21 3.50
C ARG A 6 6.14 -1.80 3.99
N ASN A 7 5.94 -1.83 5.31
CA ASN A 7 4.67 -2.28 5.89
C ASN A 7 3.52 -1.33 5.53
N LEU A 8 3.78 -0.02 5.49
CA LEU A 8 2.79 0.97 5.09
C LEU A 8 2.37 0.79 3.62
N ILE A 9 3.33 0.54 2.71
CA ILE A 9 3.03 0.27 1.30
C ILE A 9 2.14 -0.97 1.14
N ASN A 10 2.46 -2.07 1.83
CA ASN A 10 1.63 -3.27 1.80
C ASN A 10 0.21 -2.99 2.32
N MET A 11 0.09 -2.20 3.38
CA MET A 11 -1.21 -1.82 3.93
C MET A 11 -2.02 -0.95 2.96
N CYS A 12 -1.38 0.00 2.26
CA CYS A 12 -2.02 0.79 1.21
C CYS A 12 -2.53 -0.08 0.05
N VAL A 13 -1.77 -1.10 -0.36
CA VAL A 13 -2.19 -2.04 -1.41
C VAL A 13 -3.38 -2.89 -0.95
N VAL A 14 -3.38 -3.35 0.31
CA VAL A 14 -4.53 -4.09 0.88
C VAL A 14 -5.78 -3.21 0.94
N ALA A 15 -5.65 -1.96 1.40
CA ALA A 15 -6.75 -1.00 1.45
C ALA A 15 -7.33 -0.75 0.04
N ALA A 16 -6.46 -0.55 -0.96
CA ALA A 16 -6.85 -0.40 -2.36
C ALA A 16 -7.65 -1.61 -2.88
N LEU A 17 -7.24 -2.83 -2.54
CA LEU A 17 -7.96 -4.05 -2.93
C LEU A 17 -9.33 -4.16 -2.27
N ILE A 18 -9.44 -3.78 -0.99
CA ILE A 18 -10.70 -3.76 -0.22
C ILE A 18 -11.70 -2.81 -0.88
N GLU A 19 -11.27 -1.59 -1.20
CA GLU A 19 -12.12 -0.58 -1.82
C GLU A 19 -12.52 -0.98 -3.25
N LYS A 20 -11.56 -1.38 -4.09
CA LYS A 20 -11.80 -1.79 -5.49
C LYS A 20 -12.84 -2.91 -5.62
N ASN A 21 -12.83 -3.88 -4.71
CA ASN A 21 -13.74 -5.03 -4.77
C ASN A 21 -15.00 -4.84 -3.90
N GLY A 22 -15.21 -3.65 -3.33
CA GLY A 22 -16.37 -3.37 -2.47
C GLY A 22 -16.46 -4.32 -1.27
N MET A 23 -15.33 -4.81 -0.75
CA MET A 23 -15.32 -5.91 0.23
C MET A 23 -15.99 -5.52 1.55
N LEU A 24 -15.90 -4.25 1.96
CA LEU A 24 -16.60 -3.74 3.15
C LEU A 24 -18.12 -3.88 3.02
N ALA A 25 -18.68 -3.52 1.85
CA ALA A 25 -20.10 -3.66 1.58
C ALA A 25 -20.51 -5.14 1.51
N ASN A 26 -19.72 -5.98 0.84
CA ASN A 26 -19.98 -7.42 0.76
C ASN A 26 -19.93 -8.12 2.12
N ALA A 27 -19.10 -7.62 3.04
CA ALA A 27 -18.99 -8.13 4.41
C ALA A 27 -20.01 -7.50 5.38
N GLY A 28 -20.81 -6.51 4.94
CA GLY A 28 -21.71 -5.75 5.82
C GLY A 28 -20.97 -4.97 6.92
N CYS A 29 -19.69 -4.64 6.70
CA CYS A 29 -18.83 -3.99 7.68
C CYS A 29 -18.77 -2.49 7.41
N SER A 30 -19.35 -1.69 8.31
CA SER A 30 -19.30 -0.23 8.25
C SER A 30 -18.28 0.31 9.25
N LEU A 31 -17.38 1.18 8.80
CA LEU A 31 -16.30 1.77 9.60
C LEU A 31 -16.41 3.31 9.65
N PRO A 32 -17.55 3.88 10.08
CA PRO A 32 -17.82 5.31 9.98
C PRO A 32 -16.83 6.15 10.81
N LEU A 33 -16.37 5.64 11.96
CA LEU A 33 -15.36 6.32 12.78
C LEU A 33 -13.99 6.45 12.08
N LEU A 34 -13.64 5.52 11.19
CA LEU A 34 -12.34 5.53 10.53
C LEU A 34 -12.39 6.24 9.17
N MET A 35 -13.53 6.18 8.48
CA MET A 35 -13.67 6.62 7.08
C MET A 35 -14.36 7.97 6.90
N ASN A 36 -15.11 8.47 7.90
CA ASN A 36 -15.78 9.77 7.77
C ASN A 36 -14.80 10.91 7.98
N GLU A 37 -14.88 11.94 7.12
CA GLU A 37 -14.08 13.16 7.26
C GLU A 37 -14.39 13.93 8.56
N ASP A 38 -15.66 13.86 9.01
CA ASP A 38 -16.15 14.47 10.25
C ASP A 38 -16.00 13.57 11.48
N SER A 39 -15.16 12.55 11.42
CA SER A 39 -14.94 11.68 12.57
C SER A 39 -14.33 12.44 13.75
N GLU A 40 -14.85 12.20 14.95
CA GLU A 40 -14.28 12.71 16.21
C GLU A 40 -12.88 12.13 16.51
N LEU A 41 -12.45 11.11 15.75
CA LEU A 41 -11.13 10.53 15.85
C LEU A 41 -10.07 11.48 15.27
N ALA A 42 -9.49 12.30 16.13
CA ALA A 42 -8.40 13.20 15.77
C ALA A 42 -7.10 12.41 15.51
N TYR A 43 -6.66 12.39 14.25
CA TYR A 43 -5.33 11.90 13.90
C TYR A 43 -4.29 12.99 14.08
N GLU A 44 -3.16 12.66 14.70
CA GLU A 44 -2.03 13.56 14.80
C GLU A 44 -1.43 13.78 13.40
N LYS A 45 -1.62 14.98 12.85
CA LYS A 45 -1.10 15.36 11.54
C LYS A 45 0.38 15.69 11.68
N TRP A 46 1.24 14.74 11.36
CA TRP A 46 2.67 15.00 11.26
C TRP A 46 3.02 15.76 9.97
N HIS A 47 4.09 16.55 9.98
CA HIS A 47 4.55 17.29 8.81
C HIS A 47 4.97 16.33 7.70
N ALA A 48 4.09 16.12 6.71
CA ALA A 48 4.44 15.34 5.53
C ALA A 48 5.56 16.06 4.75
N PRO A 49 6.65 15.36 4.37
CA PRO A 49 7.71 15.95 3.57
C PRO A 49 7.16 16.37 2.21
N LYS A 50 7.18 17.67 1.92
CA LYS A 50 6.73 18.24 0.64
C LYS A 50 7.76 18.09 -0.48
N LEU A 51 9.00 17.79 -0.13
CA LEU A 51 10.15 17.70 -1.01
C LEU A 51 10.98 16.49 -0.60
N VAL A 52 11.24 15.58 -1.54
CA VAL A 52 12.18 14.47 -1.37
C VAL A 52 13.36 14.75 -2.31
N ALA A 53 14.59 14.52 -1.83
CA ALA A 53 15.77 14.73 -2.66
C ALA A 53 15.69 13.83 -3.91
N PRO A 54 15.85 14.39 -5.13
CA PRO A 54 15.81 13.57 -6.33
C PRO A 54 17.05 12.68 -6.43
N HIS A 55 16.85 11.40 -6.76
CA HIS A 55 17.96 10.52 -7.13
C HIS A 55 18.26 10.69 -8.61
N CYS A 56 19.43 11.28 -8.92
CA CYS A 56 19.93 11.41 -10.28
C CYS A 56 20.86 10.25 -10.62
N SER A 57 20.55 9.50 -11.67
CA SER A 57 21.48 8.55 -12.30
C SER A 57 22.06 9.15 -13.58
N PHE A 58 23.37 8.95 -13.76
CA PHE A 58 24.13 9.49 -14.89
C PHE A 58 24.73 8.31 -15.65
N VAL A 59 24.24 8.06 -16.87
CA VAL A 59 24.76 7.00 -17.74
C VAL A 59 25.48 7.65 -18.92
N ARG A 60 26.76 7.36 -19.09
CA ARG A 60 27.55 7.81 -20.23
C ARG A 60 27.39 6.83 -21.39
N SER A 61 26.82 7.29 -22.49
CA SER A 61 26.71 6.55 -23.76
C SER A 61 27.71 7.08 -24.79
N ARG A 62 27.89 6.34 -25.89
CA ARG A 62 28.86 6.66 -26.97
C ARG A 62 28.60 8.01 -27.64
N ASN A 63 27.35 8.48 -27.64
CA ASN A 63 26.93 9.76 -28.22
C ASN A 63 26.48 10.81 -27.18
N GLY A 64 26.73 10.63 -25.88
CA GLY A 64 26.40 11.65 -24.88
C GLY A 64 26.11 11.13 -23.47
N TRP A 65 25.63 12.04 -22.61
CA TRP A 65 25.22 11.74 -21.24
C TRP A 65 23.70 11.63 -21.17
N THR A 66 23.20 10.50 -20.67
CA THR A 66 21.80 10.35 -20.26
C THR A 66 21.71 10.62 -18.77
N ILE A 67 20.97 11.67 -18.40
CA ILE A 67 20.74 12.08 -17.01
C ILE A 67 19.30 11.78 -16.68
N THR A 68 19.06 10.85 -15.75
CA THR A 68 17.72 10.51 -15.26
C THR A 68 17.60 10.98 -13.82
N ALA A 69 16.78 12.01 -13.57
CA ALA A 69 16.41 12.43 -12.23
C ALA A 69 15.08 11.77 -11.84
N SER A 70 15.13 10.63 -11.15
CA SER A 70 13.96 9.99 -10.57
C SER A 70 13.90 10.36 -9.09
N GLY A 71 13.01 11.29 -8.75
CA GLY A 71 12.95 11.89 -7.43
C GLY A 71 11.54 12.06 -6.94
N GLY A 72 10.98 10.99 -6.39
CA GLY A 72 9.63 10.97 -5.86
C GLY A 72 9.12 9.53 -5.89
N VAL A 73 8.88 8.95 -4.71
CA VAL A 73 8.17 7.68 -4.62
C VAL A 73 6.69 7.99 -4.80
N GLN A 74 6.26 8.14 -6.05
CA GLN A 74 4.84 8.03 -6.41
C GLN A 74 4.55 6.53 -6.57
N ILE A 75 3.73 5.99 -5.67
CA ILE A 75 3.25 4.61 -5.77
C ILE A 75 1.85 4.67 -6.35
N GLU A 76 1.72 4.33 -7.62
CA GLU A 76 0.42 4.12 -8.26
C GLU A 76 -0.16 2.78 -7.77
N SER A 77 -0.86 2.82 -6.65
CA SER A 77 -1.45 1.63 -6.00
C SER A 77 -2.44 0.89 -6.90
N TRP A 78 -3.10 1.60 -7.81
CA TRP A 78 -4.07 1.02 -8.75
C TRP A 78 -3.45 0.09 -9.79
N GLN A 79 -2.26 0.42 -10.30
CA GLN A 79 -1.57 -0.40 -11.29
C GLN A 79 -1.17 -1.76 -10.70
N VAL A 80 -0.79 -1.79 -9.42
CA VAL A 80 -0.48 -3.03 -8.69
C VAL A 80 -1.76 -3.84 -8.44
N ALA A 81 -2.85 -3.19 -8.08
CA ALA A 81 -4.14 -3.85 -7.82
C ALA A 81 -4.81 -4.41 -9.10
N GLU A 82 -4.41 -3.96 -10.29
CA GLU A 82 -4.91 -4.48 -11.57
C GLU A 82 -4.18 -5.74 -12.05
N ASN A 83 -2.91 -5.91 -11.69
CA ASN A 83 -2.10 -7.03 -12.14
C ASN A 83 -2.29 -8.26 -11.23
N THR A 84 -3.47 -8.88 -11.31
CA THR A 84 -3.80 -10.08 -10.53
C THR A 84 -3.52 -11.35 -11.33
N GLN A 85 -2.81 -12.30 -10.72
CA GLN A 85 -2.55 -13.62 -11.29
C GLN A 85 -3.05 -14.72 -10.35
N THR A 86 -3.63 -15.77 -10.90
CA THR A 86 -4.03 -16.95 -10.12
C THR A 86 -2.82 -17.84 -9.86
N SER A 87 -2.48 -18.06 -8.59
CA SER A 87 -1.43 -19.02 -8.19
C SER A 87 -2.04 -20.24 -7.49
N ALA A 88 -1.59 -21.43 -7.88
CA ALA A 88 -2.01 -22.70 -7.30
C ALA A 88 -1.53 -22.89 -5.85
N GLU A 89 -0.62 -22.05 -5.35
CA GLU A 89 -0.04 -22.13 -4.00
C GLU A 89 -0.85 -21.34 -2.95
N LEU A 90 -1.82 -20.52 -3.37
CA LEU A 90 -2.67 -19.74 -2.47
C LEU A 90 -3.52 -20.58 -1.51
N PRO A 91 -4.07 -21.75 -1.90
CA PRO A 91 -4.87 -22.58 -0.99
C PRO A 91 -4.07 -23.09 0.22
N SER A 92 -2.83 -23.55 0.02
CA SER A 92 -1.99 -24.06 1.13
C SER A 92 -1.61 -22.94 2.11
N THR A 93 -1.36 -21.75 1.60
CA THR A 93 -1.05 -20.56 2.39
C THR A 93 -2.25 -20.11 3.22
N ARG A 94 -3.47 -20.11 2.65
CA ARG A 94 -4.71 -19.81 3.36
C ARG A 94 -4.94 -20.75 4.53
N THR A 95 -4.77 -22.06 4.32
CA THR A 95 -4.95 -23.06 5.38
C THR A 95 -3.99 -22.83 6.54
N ARG A 96 -2.74 -22.43 6.24
CA ARG A 96 -1.74 -22.12 7.27
C ARG A 96 -1.99 -20.79 8.00
N ALA A 97 -2.57 -19.81 7.31
CA ALA A 97 -2.86 -18.48 7.87
C ALA A 97 -4.16 -18.41 8.68
N THR A 98 -4.99 -19.45 8.63
CA THR A 98 -6.24 -19.51 9.40
C THR A 98 -5.90 -19.78 10.87
N SER A 99 -6.08 -18.78 11.74
CA SER A 99 -5.88 -18.94 13.18
C SER A 99 -6.94 -19.85 13.79
N SER A 100 -6.53 -20.78 14.65
CA SER A 100 -7.44 -21.72 15.33
C SER A 100 -8.09 -21.17 16.61
N GLY A 101 -7.94 -19.87 16.88
CA GLY A 101 -8.40 -19.23 18.11
C GLY A 101 -9.57 -18.27 17.89
N ASP A 102 -10.42 -18.15 18.92
CA ASP A 102 -11.64 -17.32 18.95
C ASP A 102 -11.37 -15.80 19.08
N SER A 103 -10.10 -15.40 19.20
CA SER A 103 -9.69 -13.99 19.31
C SER A 103 -9.15 -13.48 17.98
N TRP A 104 -9.65 -12.32 17.54
CA TRP A 104 -9.21 -11.61 16.34
C TRP A 104 -8.13 -10.55 16.60
N TRP A 105 -7.70 -10.39 17.86
CA TRP A 105 -6.58 -9.53 18.27
C TRP A 105 -5.63 -10.28 19.23
N TRP A 106 -4.43 -9.72 19.45
CA TRP A 106 -3.36 -10.35 20.25
C TRP A 106 -3.74 -10.63 21.70
#